data_AF-A0A958DEC7-F1
#
_entry.id   AF-A0A958DEC7-F1
#
_cell.length_a   1.000
_cell.length_b   1.000
_cell.length_c   1.000
_cell.angle_alpha   90.00
_cell.angle_beta   90.00
_cell.angle_gamma   90.00
#
_symmetry.space_group_name_H-M   'P 1'
#
loop_
_entity.id
_entity.type
_entity.pdbx_description
1 polymer ?
#
loop_
_entity_poly.entity_id
_entity_poly.type
_entity_poly.pdbx_seq_one_letter_code
_entity_poly.pdbx_strand_id
1 'polypeptide(L)'
;TVELNGQSHRMEVVGLLEPSDDLSRRALEGLLIADIATAQEVLNSVGKLSRIDLIVPEDAAGEAALARITSVLPPGAHVERSAARAGAVSEMTAAFRLNLTALSLLALVVGMFLIYNTVTFSVVQRRGALGSLRSLGMTRAEIFALILSEAGLLGLIGTALGLGLGIVLGFGAVRLVTQTVNDLFFVVAVREVDIPTFTLIKAAVIGILAAL
;
A
#
# COMPACT_ATOMS: atom_id res chain seq x y z
N THR A 1 3.44 -15.54 34.19
CA THR A 1 3.22 -14.34 35.03
C THR A 1 3.17 -13.16 34.10
N VAL A 2 2.19 -12.28 34.28
CA VAL A 2 2.01 -11.08 33.44
C VAL A 2 2.32 -9.87 34.31
N GLU A 3 3.11 -8.93 33.80
CA GLU A 3 3.42 -7.68 34.48
C GLU A 3 2.51 -6.57 33.93
N LEU A 4 1.66 -6.00 34.78
CA LEU A 4 0.70 -4.96 34.41
C LEU A 4 0.83 -3.82 35.42
N ASN A 5 1.02 -2.59 34.94
CA ASN A 5 1.22 -1.40 35.78
C ASN A 5 2.33 -1.56 36.85
N GLY A 6 3.40 -2.29 36.52
CA GLY A 6 4.52 -2.57 37.44
C GLY A 6 4.20 -3.60 38.54
N GLN A 7 3.05 -4.28 38.46
CA GLN A 7 2.66 -5.36 39.37
C GLN A 7 2.60 -6.69 38.63
N SER A 8 3.27 -7.70 39.20
CA SER A 8 3.28 -9.06 38.68
C SER A 8 2.03 -9.82 39.13
N HIS A 9 1.23 -10.25 38.17
CA HIS A 9 0.05 -11.08 38.40
C HIS A 9 0.28 -12.49 37.87
N ARG A 10 -0.11 -13.50 38.66
CA ARG A 10 -0.08 -14.90 38.23
C ARG A 10 -1.42 -15.23 37.58
N MET A 11 -1.37 -15.62 36.31
CA MET A 11 -2.55 -15.96 35.50
C MET A 11 -2.32 -17.32 34.84
N GLU A 12 -3.41 -18.03 34.59
CA GLU A 12 -3.44 -19.28 33.85
C GLU A 12 -3.82 -19.01 32.39
N VAL A 13 -3.10 -19.61 31.45
CA VAL A 13 -3.37 -19.47 30.02
C VAL A 13 -4.37 -20.55 29.62
N VAL A 14 -5.60 -20.13 29.28
CA VAL A 14 -6.69 -21.04 28.88
C VAL A 14 -6.72 -21.35 27.38
N GLY A 15 -6.07 -20.53 26.56
CA GLY A 15 -6.03 -20.69 25.12
C GLY A 15 -5.09 -19.70 24.45
N LEU A 16 -4.75 -19.98 23.20
CA LEU A 16 -3.93 -19.13 22.35
C LEU A 16 -4.75 -18.77 21.11
N LEU A 17 -4.76 -17.50 20.73
CA LEU A 17 -5.31 -17.09 19.45
C LEU A 17 -4.24 -17.32 18.38
N GLU A 18 -4.53 -18.22 17.45
CA GLU A 18 -3.67 -18.47 16.30
C GLU A 18 -3.98 -17.45 15.20
N PRO A 19 -3.03 -16.56 14.84
CA PRO A 19 -3.24 -15.62 13.76
C PRO A 19 -3.26 -16.34 12.40
N SER A 20 -4.22 -16.00 11.56
CA SER A 20 -4.34 -16.52 10.19
C SER A 20 -3.26 -16.01 9.23
N ASP A 21 -2.65 -14.87 9.55
CA ASP A 21 -1.79 -14.07 8.66
C ASP A 21 -0.84 -13.17 9.49
N ASP A 22 0.19 -12.62 8.85
CA ASP A 22 1.24 -11.84 9.54
C ASP A 22 0.73 -10.48 10.06
N LEU A 23 -0.29 -9.90 9.40
CA LEU A 23 -0.97 -8.69 9.87
C LEU A 23 -1.76 -8.98 11.16
N SER A 24 -2.57 -10.04 11.18
CA SER A 24 -3.26 -10.49 12.40
C SER A 24 -2.29 -10.83 13.52
N ARG A 25 -1.15 -11.45 13.22
CA ARG A 25 -0.12 -11.77 14.23
C ARG A 25 0.38 -10.54 14.97
N ARG A 26 0.63 -9.44 14.25
CA ARG A 26 1.10 -8.17 14.85
C ARG A 26 -0.01 -7.44 15.57
N ALA A 27 -1.24 -7.45 15.04
CA ALA A 27 -2.39 -6.85 15.71
C ALA A 27 -2.72 -7.54 17.05
N LEU A 28 -2.43 -8.84 17.15
CA LEU A 28 -2.59 -9.65 18.37
C LEU A 28 -1.34 -9.64 19.27
N GLU A 29 -0.24 -9.00 18.84
CA GLU A 29 1.00 -8.95 19.60
C GLU A 29 0.80 -8.11 20.88
N GLY A 30 1.05 -8.72 22.04
CA GLY A 30 0.79 -8.08 23.33
C GLY A 30 -0.69 -7.98 23.73
N LEU A 31 -1.61 -8.58 22.96
CA LEU A 31 -3.01 -8.65 23.32
C LEU A 31 -3.26 -9.78 24.32
N LEU A 32 -3.90 -9.45 25.43
CA LEU A 32 -4.42 -10.41 26.40
C LEU A 32 -5.94 -10.31 26.44
N ILE A 33 -6.60 -11.46 26.36
CA ILE A 33 -8.05 -11.56 26.45
C ILE A 33 -8.38 -12.30 27.75
N ALA A 34 -9.24 -11.70 28.55
CA ALA A 34 -9.70 -12.25 29.81
C ALA A 34 -11.16 -11.85 30.03
N ASP A 35 -11.80 -12.50 31.00
CA ASP A 35 -13.10 -12.07 31.48
C ASP A 35 -13.03 -10.63 32.03
N ILE A 36 -14.13 -9.89 31.89
CA ILE A 36 -14.24 -8.49 32.33
C ILE A 36 -13.96 -8.33 33.83
N ALA A 37 -14.39 -9.29 34.66
CA ALA A 37 -14.15 -9.24 36.10
C ALA A 37 -12.65 -9.37 36.40
N THR A 38 -11.98 -10.34 35.79
CA THR A 38 -10.53 -10.54 35.93
C THR A 38 -9.75 -9.33 35.41
N ALA A 39 -10.13 -8.79 34.26
CA ALA A 39 -9.47 -7.61 33.71
C ALA A 39 -9.62 -6.39 34.62
N GLN A 40 -10.79 -6.17 35.22
CA GLN A 40 -11.03 -5.06 36.14
C GLN A 40 -10.26 -5.18 37.45
N GLU A 41 -10.17 -6.39 38.02
CA GLU A 41 -9.39 -6.64 39.24
C GLU A 41 -7.90 -6.37 38.99
N VAL A 42 -7.35 -6.97 37.94
CA VAL A 42 -5.92 -6.87 37.61
C VAL A 42 -5.52 -5.44 37.22
N LEU A 43 -6.41 -4.69 36.59
CA LEU A 43 -6.17 -3.29 36.19
C LEU A 43 -6.58 -2.27 37.27
N ASN A 44 -7.08 -2.70 38.44
CA ASN A 44 -7.63 -1.83 39.48
C ASN A 44 -8.73 -0.87 38.96
N SER A 45 -9.55 -1.34 38.03
CA SER A 45 -10.58 -0.57 37.32
C SER A 45 -12.00 -1.06 37.61
N VAL A 46 -12.22 -1.65 38.78
CA VAL A 46 -13.52 -2.19 39.21
C VAL A 46 -14.63 -1.14 39.06
N GLY A 47 -15.69 -1.51 38.32
CA GLY A 47 -16.83 -0.64 38.04
C GLY A 47 -16.59 0.44 36.99
N LYS A 48 -15.42 0.45 36.32
CA LYS A 48 -15.08 1.39 35.25
C LYS A 48 -14.83 0.64 33.94
N LEU A 49 -15.24 1.23 32.83
CA LEU A 49 -15.01 0.72 31.48
C LEU A 49 -14.41 1.82 30.62
N SER A 50 -13.39 1.46 29.86
CA SER A 50 -12.73 2.38 28.92
C SER A 50 -13.49 2.48 27.60
N ARG A 51 -14.06 1.37 27.12
CA ARG A 51 -14.77 1.26 25.85
C ARG A 51 -15.81 0.16 25.89
N ILE A 52 -16.91 0.35 25.15
CA ILE A 52 -17.92 -0.67 24.89
C ILE A 52 -18.07 -0.75 23.38
N ASP A 53 -17.71 -1.91 22.82
CA ASP A 53 -17.86 -2.17 21.39
C ASP A 53 -19.26 -2.75 21.15
N LEU A 54 -20.03 -2.10 20.27
CA LEU A 54 -21.41 -2.46 19.96
C LEU A 54 -21.50 -2.97 18.52
N ILE A 55 -22.06 -4.17 18.34
CA ILE A 55 -22.41 -4.69 17.01
C ILE A 55 -23.86 -4.31 16.75
N VAL A 56 -24.06 -3.33 15.87
CA VAL A 56 -25.37 -2.79 15.54
C VAL A 56 -25.65 -3.06 14.04
N PRO A 57 -26.85 -3.52 13.66
CA PRO A 57 -27.24 -3.65 12.26
C PRO A 57 -27.16 -2.32 11.52
N GLU A 58 -26.86 -2.34 10.22
CA GLU A 58 -26.78 -1.12 9.38
C GLU A 58 -28.15 -0.63 8.86
N ASP A 59 -29.24 -1.15 9.42
CA ASP A 59 -30.60 -0.82 8.99
C ASP A 59 -31.22 0.32 9.81
N ALA A 60 -32.45 0.70 9.46
CA ALA A 60 -33.19 1.74 10.18
C ALA A 60 -33.41 1.40 11.68
N ALA A 61 -33.44 0.11 12.04
CA ALA A 61 -33.58 -0.32 13.43
C ALA A 61 -32.28 -0.08 14.21
N GLY A 62 -31.13 -0.30 13.59
CA GLY A 62 -29.82 0.03 14.14
C GLY A 62 -29.61 1.52 14.37
N GLU A 63 -29.98 2.35 13.39
CA GLU A 63 -29.93 3.82 13.53
C GLU A 63 -30.83 4.31 14.68
N ALA A 64 -32.05 3.76 14.79
CA ALA A 64 -32.94 4.07 15.90
C ALA A 64 -32.37 3.62 17.27
N ALA A 65 -31.65 2.49 17.31
CA ALA A 65 -30.98 2.02 18.52
C ALA A 65 -29.82 2.93 18.93
N LEU A 66 -28.99 3.36 17.97
CA LEU A 66 -27.88 4.30 18.20
C LEU A 66 -28.40 5.64 18.73
N ALA A 67 -29.49 6.16 18.18
CA ALA A 67 -30.13 7.38 18.67
C ALA A 67 -30.57 7.27 20.13
N ARG A 68 -31.19 6.13 20.51
CA ARG A 68 -31.58 5.87 21.90
C ARG A 68 -30.37 5.78 22.83
N ILE A 69 -29.32 5.06 22.44
CA ILE A 69 -28.09 4.92 23.24
C ILE A 69 -27.46 6.29 23.47
N THR A 70 -27.33 7.09 22.42
CA THR A 70 -26.74 8.43 22.48
C THR A 70 -27.48 9.35 23.45
N SER A 71 -28.80 9.22 23.55
CA SER A 71 -29.62 10.03 24.46
C SER A 71 -29.43 9.73 25.95
N VAL A 72 -28.88 8.55 26.29
CA VAL A 72 -28.70 8.09 27.68
C VAL A 72 -27.23 8.20 28.13
N LEU A 73 -26.33 8.63 27.24
CA LEU A 73 -24.91 8.67 27.55
C LEU A 73 -24.56 9.72 28.62
N PRO A 74 -23.69 9.36 29.59
CA PRO A 74 -23.19 10.31 30.57
C PRO A 74 -22.28 11.37 29.92
N PRO A 75 -22.13 12.55 30.54
CA PRO A 75 -21.22 13.59 30.05
C PRO A 75 -19.78 13.05 29.97
N GLY A 76 -19.19 13.13 28.77
CA GLY A 76 -17.84 12.61 28.47
C GLY A 76 -17.82 11.29 27.67
N ALA A 77 -18.94 10.56 27.61
CA ALA A 77 -19.08 9.42 26.72
C ALA A 77 -19.62 9.87 25.35
N HIS A 78 -19.06 9.32 24.28
CA HIS A 78 -19.48 9.61 22.91
C HIS A 78 -19.52 8.32 22.10
N VAL A 79 -20.45 8.24 21.15
CA VAL A 79 -20.52 7.13 20.21
C VAL A 79 -19.65 7.48 19.01
N GLU A 80 -18.55 6.77 18.81
CA GLU A 80 -17.82 6.78 17.55
C GLU A 80 -18.27 5.59 16.70
N ARG A 81 -18.72 5.85 15.47
CA ARG A 81 -18.85 4.78 14.48
C ARG A 81 -17.44 4.32 14.10
N SER A 82 -17.18 3.01 14.16
CA SER A 82 -15.92 2.41 13.69
C SER A 82 -15.59 2.85 12.25
N ALA A 83 -16.62 2.97 11.39
CA ALA A 83 -16.50 3.49 10.03
C ALA A 83 -16.00 4.94 9.94
N ALA A 84 -16.30 5.81 10.92
CA ALA A 84 -15.84 7.21 10.90
C ALA A 84 -14.34 7.34 11.18
N ARG A 85 -13.79 6.49 12.07
CA ARG A 85 -12.35 6.43 12.35
C ARG A 85 -11.57 5.79 11.20
N ALA A 86 -12.14 4.77 10.55
CA ALA A 86 -11.58 4.23 9.31
C ALA A 86 -11.70 5.22 8.13
N GLY A 87 -12.78 5.99 8.06
CA GLY A 87 -13.08 6.94 6.99
C GLY A 87 -12.09 8.09 6.90
N ALA A 88 -11.80 8.77 8.02
CA ALA A 88 -10.86 9.90 8.03
C ALA A 88 -9.43 9.50 7.62
N VAL A 89 -8.95 8.34 8.09
CA VAL A 89 -7.64 7.78 7.70
C VAL A 89 -7.64 7.36 6.22
N SER A 90 -8.74 6.78 5.74
CA SER A 90 -8.90 6.38 4.34
C SER A 90 -8.91 7.58 3.39
N GLU A 91 -9.60 8.67 3.76
CA GLU A 91 -9.73 9.88 2.95
C GLU A 91 -8.41 10.66 2.86
N MET A 92 -7.68 10.79 3.97
CA MET A 92 -6.32 11.35 3.96
C MET A 92 -5.37 10.53 3.08
N THR A 93 -5.46 9.19 3.15
CA THR A 93 -4.63 8.29 2.34
C THR A 93 -5.01 8.37 0.85
N ALA A 94 -6.28 8.61 0.53
CA ALA A 94 -6.76 8.72 -0.84
C ALA A 94 -6.17 9.94 -1.57
N ALA A 95 -6.12 11.10 -0.92
CA ALA A 95 -5.51 12.31 -1.49
C ALA A 95 -4.02 12.13 -1.79
N PHE A 96 -3.27 11.50 -0.87
CA PHE A 96 -1.86 11.16 -1.09
C PHE A 96 -1.67 10.18 -2.24
N ARG A 97 -2.49 9.12 -2.32
CA ARG A 97 -2.45 8.16 -3.43
C ARG A 97 -2.70 8.84 -4.77
N LEU A 98 -3.68 9.75 -4.84
CA LEU A 98 -3.97 10.52 -6.05
C LEU A 98 -2.76 11.36 -6.44
N ASN A 99 -2.17 12.10 -5.50
CA ASN A 99 -0.98 12.92 -5.78
C ASN A 99 0.20 12.08 -6.30
N LEU A 100 0.54 10.97 -5.63
CA LEU A 100 1.61 10.08 -6.07
C LEU A 100 1.32 9.44 -7.43
N THR A 101 0.06 9.11 -7.72
CA THR A 101 -0.35 8.60 -9.03
C THR A 101 -0.21 9.66 -10.13
N ALA A 102 -0.56 10.91 -9.83
CA ALA A 102 -0.37 12.01 -10.79
C ALA A 102 1.12 12.23 -11.11
N LEU A 103 1.98 12.21 -10.08
CA LEU A 103 3.42 12.35 -10.25
C LEU A 103 4.04 11.16 -11.01
N SER A 104 3.58 9.93 -10.77
CA SER A 104 4.07 8.76 -11.49
C SER A 104 3.67 8.78 -12.97
N LEU A 105 2.45 9.23 -13.28
CA LEU A 105 2.02 9.44 -14.67
C LEU A 105 2.84 10.53 -15.36
N LEU A 106 3.15 11.63 -14.67
CA LEU A 106 4.02 12.68 -15.22
C LEU A 106 5.43 12.14 -15.51
N ALA A 107 6.01 11.38 -14.58
CA ALA A 107 7.32 10.75 -14.77
C ALA A 107 7.32 9.77 -15.95
N LEU A 108 6.24 9.02 -16.15
CA LEU A 108 6.06 8.14 -17.30
C LEU A 108 6.07 8.92 -18.63
N VAL A 109 5.32 10.04 -18.70
CA VAL A 109 5.28 10.90 -19.89
C VAL A 109 6.66 11.48 -20.20
N VAL A 110 7.38 11.96 -19.19
CA VAL A 110 8.75 12.46 -19.35
C VAL A 110 9.69 11.35 -19.85
N GLY A 111 9.58 10.14 -19.28
CA GLY A 111 10.34 8.97 -19.72
C GLY A 111 10.10 8.61 -21.18
N MET A 112 8.83 8.58 -21.61
CA MET A 112 8.45 8.34 -23.00
C MET A 112 9.04 9.41 -23.94
N PHE A 113 9.04 10.68 -23.52
CA PHE A 113 9.65 11.75 -24.31
C PHE A 113 11.17 11.58 -24.47
N LEU A 114 11.87 11.13 -23.42
CA LEU A 114 13.30 10.84 -23.49
C LEU A 114 13.61 9.66 -24.43
N ILE A 115 12.79 8.61 -24.40
CA ILE A 115 12.90 7.46 -25.31
C ILE A 115 12.72 7.94 -26.75
N TYR A 116 11.64 8.67 -27.04
CA TYR A 116 11.35 9.21 -28.36
C TYR A 116 12.51 10.05 -28.92
N ASN A 117 13.06 10.96 -28.11
CA ASN A 117 14.19 11.79 -28.52
C ASN A 117 15.44 10.98 -28.80
N THR A 118 15.71 9.95 -27.98
CA THR A 118 16.88 9.08 -28.14
C THR A 118 16.77 8.24 -29.41
N VAL A 119 15.61 7.62 -29.65
CA VAL A 119 15.36 6.84 -30.87
C VAL A 119 15.45 7.73 -32.09
N THR A 120 14.83 8.91 -32.06
CA THR A 120 14.87 9.89 -33.15
C THR A 120 16.32 10.29 -33.45
N PHE A 121 17.10 10.61 -32.43
CA PHE A 121 18.51 10.97 -32.58
C PHE A 121 19.34 9.82 -33.18
N SER A 122 19.17 8.60 -32.67
CA SER A 122 19.84 7.39 -33.18
C SER A 122 19.53 7.15 -34.66
N VAL A 123 18.25 7.27 -35.05
CA VAL A 123 17.84 7.13 -36.45
C VAL A 123 18.45 8.22 -37.32
N VAL A 124 18.45 9.48 -36.87
CA VAL A 124 19.06 10.61 -37.60
C VAL A 124 20.55 10.35 -37.86
N GLN A 125 21.28 9.88 -36.85
CA GLN A 125 22.71 9.61 -36.94
C GLN A 125 23.02 8.43 -37.89
N ARG A 126 22.12 7.45 -37.99
CA ARG A 126 22.26 6.27 -38.86
C ARG A 126 21.63 6.43 -40.25
N ARG A 127 21.08 7.60 -40.59
CA ARG A 127 20.41 7.87 -41.89
C ARG A 127 21.27 7.48 -43.09
N GLY A 128 22.58 7.76 -43.07
CA GLY A 128 23.49 7.38 -44.14
C GLY A 128 23.58 5.86 -44.35
N ALA A 129 23.72 5.10 -43.27
CA ALA A 129 23.76 3.64 -43.31
C ALA A 129 22.42 3.03 -43.77
N LEU A 130 21.30 3.59 -43.31
CA LEU A 130 19.96 3.19 -43.75
C LEU A 130 19.74 3.50 -45.25
N GLY A 131 20.32 4.59 -45.75
CA GLY A 131 20.33 4.94 -47.17
C GLY A 131 21.06 3.90 -48.03
N SER A 132 22.23 3.43 -47.56
CA SER A 132 22.98 2.36 -48.23
C SER A 132 22.24 1.01 -48.21
N LEU A 133 21.53 0.68 -47.12
CA LEU A 133 20.68 -0.52 -47.08
C LEU A 133 19.52 -0.44 -48.07
N ARG A 134 18.93 0.75 -48.26
CA ARG A 134 17.91 0.96 -49.30
C ARG A 134 18.46 0.78 -50.71
N SER A 135 19.68 1.22 -50.99
CA SER A 135 20.27 1.04 -52.32
C SER A 135 20.59 -0.42 -52.63
N LEU A 136 20.75 -1.25 -51.60
CA LEU A 136 20.86 -2.71 -51.71
C LEU A 136 19.50 -3.43 -51.85
N GLY A 137 18.38 -2.69 -51.88
CA GLY A 137 17.04 -3.22 -52.11
C GLY A 137 16.17 -3.36 -50.87
N MET A 138 16.64 -2.94 -49.69
CA MET A 138 15.84 -3.04 -48.46
C MET A 138 14.61 -2.11 -48.49
N THR A 139 13.45 -2.67 -48.16
CA THR A 139 12.16 -1.97 -48.16
C THR A 139 12.00 -1.06 -46.95
N ARG A 140 11.04 -0.13 -47.01
CA ARG A 140 10.72 0.75 -45.86
C ARG A 140 10.23 -0.04 -44.64
N ALA A 141 9.47 -1.11 -44.88
CA ALA A 141 8.91 -1.97 -43.84
C ALA A 141 10.00 -2.75 -43.10
N GLU A 142 10.99 -3.28 -43.82
CA GLU A 142 12.11 -3.99 -43.19
C GLU A 142 12.97 -3.03 -42.35
N ILE A 143 13.21 -1.81 -42.81
CA ILE A 143 13.96 -0.80 -42.04
C ILE A 143 13.20 -0.43 -40.76
N PHE A 144 11.88 -0.25 -40.87
CA PHE A 144 11.03 0.01 -39.72
C PHE A 144 11.05 -1.17 -38.73
N ALA A 145 10.93 -2.41 -39.20
CA ALA A 145 11.01 -3.60 -38.36
C ALA A 145 12.37 -3.75 -37.67
N LEU A 146 13.47 -3.41 -38.35
CA LEU A 146 14.81 -3.39 -37.76
C LEU A 146 14.89 -2.40 -36.60
N ILE A 147 14.46 -1.15 -36.81
CA ILE A 147 14.47 -0.11 -35.77
C ILE A 147 13.55 -0.50 -34.62
N LEU A 148 12.36 -1.02 -34.92
CA LEU A 148 11.41 -1.49 -33.91
C LEU A 148 11.96 -2.65 -33.08
N SER A 149 12.71 -3.57 -33.69
CA SER A 149 13.37 -4.67 -32.98
C SER A 149 14.49 -4.17 -32.05
N GLU A 150 15.26 -3.18 -32.48
CA GLU A 150 16.32 -2.55 -31.68
C GLU A 150 15.72 -1.78 -30.50
N ALA A 151 14.69 -0.98 -30.75
CA ALA A 151 13.94 -0.26 -29.72
C ALA A 151 13.24 -1.22 -28.75
N GLY A 152 12.63 -2.29 -29.25
CA GLY A 152 11.96 -3.31 -28.44
C GLY A 152 12.92 -4.07 -27.51
N LEU A 153 14.12 -4.41 -27.99
CA LEU A 153 15.16 -5.04 -27.15
C LEU A 153 15.64 -4.08 -26.04
N LEU A 154 15.92 -2.82 -26.38
CA LEU A 154 16.28 -1.80 -25.40
C LEU A 154 15.16 -1.55 -24.39
N GLY A 155 13.92 -1.50 -24.86
CA GLY A 155 12.71 -1.36 -24.05
C GLY A 155 12.50 -2.52 -23.09
N LEU A 156 12.74 -3.76 -23.53
CA LEU A 156 12.66 -4.95 -22.69
C LEU A 156 13.67 -4.89 -21.54
N ILE A 157 14.94 -4.59 -21.86
CA ILE A 157 16.02 -4.48 -20.87
C ILE A 157 15.73 -3.32 -19.91
N GLY A 158 15.35 -2.16 -20.45
CA GLY A 158 15.00 -0.98 -19.65
C GLY A 158 13.80 -1.22 -18.73
N THR A 159 12.77 -1.93 -19.20
CA THR A 159 11.59 -2.29 -18.40
C THR A 159 11.97 -3.26 -17.28
N ALA A 160 12.79 -4.29 -17.57
CA ALA A 160 13.25 -5.23 -16.56
C ALA A 160 14.07 -4.55 -15.46
N LEU A 161 15.02 -3.69 -15.84
CA LEU A 161 15.83 -2.91 -14.90
C LEU A 161 15.00 -1.89 -14.13
N GLY A 162 14.09 -1.19 -14.81
CA GLY A 162 13.20 -0.19 -14.21
C GLY A 162 12.24 -0.80 -13.20
N LEU A 163 11.66 -1.97 -13.51
CA LEU A 163 10.86 -2.74 -12.55
C LEU A 163 11.69 -3.16 -11.35
N GLY A 164 12.87 -3.74 -11.56
CA GLY A 164 13.77 -4.16 -10.47
C GLY A 164 14.13 -2.99 -9.55
N LEU A 165 14.59 -1.87 -10.12
CA LEU A 165 14.94 -0.67 -9.38
C LEU A 165 13.72 -0.05 -8.69
N GLY A 166 12.56 0.02 -9.36
CA GLY A 166 11.33 0.54 -8.79
C GLY A 166 10.86 -0.25 -7.58
N ILE A 167 10.97 -1.58 -7.62
CA ILE A 167 10.65 -2.47 -6.49
C ILE A 167 11.61 -2.20 -5.33
N VAL A 168 12.93 -2.17 -5.59
CA VAL A 168 13.95 -1.93 -4.56
C VAL A 168 13.76 -0.56 -3.90
N LEU A 169 13.57 0.49 -4.69
CA LEU A 169 13.34 1.84 -4.20
C LEU A 169 12.00 1.95 -3.45
N GLY A 170 10.96 1.27 -3.92
CA GLY A 170 9.65 1.21 -3.25
C GLY A 170 9.75 0.59 -1.86
N PHE A 171 10.42 -0.56 -1.74
CA PHE A 171 10.68 -1.18 -0.43
C PHE A 171 11.53 -0.28 0.48
N GLY A 172 12.54 0.40 -0.07
CA GLY A 172 13.36 1.36 0.66
C GLY A 172 12.55 2.53 1.20
N ALA A 173 11.69 3.12 0.37
CA ALA A 173 10.81 4.23 0.74
C ALA A 173 9.82 3.82 1.83
N VAL A 174 9.17 2.64 1.70
CA VAL A 174 8.26 2.13 2.72
C VAL A 174 8.98 1.91 4.05
N ARG A 175 10.20 1.36 4.01
CA ARG A 175 11.00 1.14 5.23
C ARG A 175 11.34 2.46 5.93
N LEU A 176 11.74 3.49 5.18
CA LEU A 176 12.03 4.82 5.74
C LEU A 176 10.79 5.45 6.37
N VAL A 177 9.65 5.40 5.68
CA VAL A 177 8.38 5.94 6.20
C VAL A 177 7.95 5.18 7.46
N THR A 178 8.05 3.86 7.46
CA THR A 178 7.66 3.01 8.60
C THR A 178 8.56 3.26 9.82
N GLN A 179 9.86 3.51 9.61
CA GLN A 179 10.77 3.90 10.68
C GLN A 179 10.36 5.24 11.32
N THR A 180 10.03 6.24 10.52
CA THR A 180 9.59 7.56 11.03
C THR A 180 8.23 7.51 11.70
N VAL A 181 7.29 6.68 11.22
CA VAL A 181 5.95 6.53 11.82
C VAL A 181 6.01 5.77 13.14
N ASN A 182 6.84 4.73 13.26
CA ASN A 182 7.03 3.97 14.51
C ASN A 182 7.56 4.83 15.68
N ASP A 183 8.28 5.93 15.39
CA ASP A 183 8.81 6.84 16.42
C ASP A 183 7.74 7.85 16.93
N LEU A 184 6.61 8.02 16.22
CA LEU A 184 5.64 9.11 16.49
C LEU A 184 4.22 8.62 16.82
N PHE A 185 3.78 7.45 16.34
CA PHE A 185 2.47 6.87 16.64
C PHE A 185 2.59 5.34 16.77
N PHE A 186 1.84 4.75 17.69
CA PHE A 186 1.75 3.30 17.94
C PHE A 186 1.80 2.47 16.64
N VAL A 187 2.63 1.42 16.68
CA VAL A 187 3.19 0.61 15.60
C VAL A 187 2.22 0.27 14.45
N VAL A 188 2.42 0.90 13.29
CA VAL A 188 1.84 0.47 12.01
C VAL A 188 2.97 -0.01 11.11
N ALA A 189 3.39 -1.26 11.32
CA ALA A 189 4.36 -1.91 10.44
C ALA A 189 3.64 -2.45 9.19
N VAL A 190 3.38 -1.59 8.19
CA VAL A 190 2.95 -2.06 6.85
C VAL A 190 4.14 -2.77 6.21
N ARG A 191 4.17 -4.11 6.30
CA ARG A 191 5.29 -4.91 5.76
C ARG A 191 4.90 -5.81 4.59
N GLU A 192 3.63 -5.89 4.26
CA GLU A 192 3.21 -6.55 3.01
C GLU A 192 2.86 -5.49 1.98
N VAL A 193 3.89 -5.03 1.26
CA VAL A 193 3.69 -4.51 -0.09
C VAL A 193 3.39 -5.74 -0.95
N ASP A 194 2.15 -6.21 -0.88
CA ASP A 194 1.66 -7.13 -1.89
C ASP A 194 1.70 -6.35 -3.20
N ILE A 195 2.65 -6.69 -4.06
CA ILE A 195 2.65 -6.21 -5.44
C ILE A 195 1.77 -7.20 -6.20
N PRO A 196 0.46 -6.92 -6.38
CA PRO A 196 -0.38 -7.85 -7.10
C PRO A 196 0.22 -8.07 -8.48
N THR A 197 0.29 -9.33 -8.92
CA THR A 197 0.88 -9.74 -10.21
C THR A 197 0.31 -8.91 -11.36
N PHE A 198 -0.94 -8.48 -11.26
CA PHE A 198 -1.59 -7.59 -12.21
C PHE A 198 -0.93 -6.22 -12.38
N THR A 199 -0.38 -5.63 -11.31
CA THR A 199 0.36 -4.36 -11.37
C THR A 199 1.71 -4.53 -12.07
N LEU A 200 2.40 -5.66 -11.84
CA LEU A 200 3.62 -6.00 -12.57
C LEU A 200 3.36 -6.19 -14.06
N ILE A 201 2.28 -6.90 -14.41
CA ILE A 201 1.86 -7.08 -15.80
C ILE A 201 1.53 -5.73 -16.44
N LYS A 202 0.74 -4.88 -15.78
CA LYS A 202 0.43 -3.53 -16.28
C LYS A 202 1.68 -2.70 -16.49
N ALA A 203 2.61 -2.70 -15.54
CA ALA A 203 3.86 -1.96 -15.63
C ALA A 203 4.75 -2.48 -16.76
N ALA A 204 4.84 -3.81 -16.94
CA ALA A 204 5.56 -4.42 -18.05
C ALA A 204 4.94 -4.05 -19.41
N VAL A 205 3.61 -4.13 -19.53
CA VAL A 205 2.89 -3.74 -20.75
C VAL A 205 3.10 -2.28 -21.08
N ILE A 206 2.95 -1.38 -20.09
CA ILE A 206 3.17 0.06 -20.27
C ILE A 206 4.62 0.34 -20.67
N GLY A 207 5.60 -0.30 -20.02
CA GLY A 207 7.02 -0.12 -20.33
C GLY A 207 7.38 -0.56 -21.74
N ILE A 208 6.86 -1.70 -22.19
CA ILE A 208 7.07 -2.22 -23.54
C ILE A 208 6.36 -1.33 -24.57
N LEU A 209 5.10 -0.95 -24.33
CA LEU A 209 4.35 -0.08 -25.24
C LEU A 209 4.95 1.32 -25.34
N ALA A 210 5.57 1.84 -24.27
CA ALA A 210 6.25 3.13 -24.32
C ALA A 210 7.56 3.10 -25.12
N ALA A 211 8.13 1.91 -25.33
CA ALA A 211 9.36 1.72 -26.10
C ALA A 211 9.15 1.43 -27.58
N LEU A 212 7.94 0.99 -27.97
CA LEU A 212 7.55 0.68 -29.34
C LEU A 212 6.90 1.90 -30.03
#